data_AF-A0A2F0A3D4-F1
#
_entry.id   AF-A0A2F0A3D4-F1
#
_cell.length_a   1.000
_cell.length_b   1.000
_cell.length_c   1.000
_cell.angle_alpha   90.00
_cell.angle_beta   90.00
_cell.angle_gamma   90.00
#
_symmetry.space_group_name_H-M   'P 1'
#
loop_
_entity.id
_entity.type
_entity.pdbx_description
1 polymer ?
#
loop_
_entity_poly.entity_id
_entity_poly.type
_entity_poly.pdbx_seq_one_letter_code
_entity_poly.pdbx_strand_id
1 'polypeptide(L)'
;MMKDELLLISLGILRNRKSRRKFILSFTLLTIFFLIIGTFVIDKHLEENLILFLIYWIFSVALVLLMILFALYDMLACRTEIIKEGKQELEKIVNKMKDDLPNKKGSKTSNQNDLEA
;
A
#
# COMPACT_ATOMS: atom_id res chain seq x y z
N MET A 1 6.77 21.94 12.48
CA MET A 1 8.20 21.76 12.16
C MET A 1 8.69 20.35 12.50
N MET A 2 8.77 19.93 13.78
CA MET A 2 9.20 18.54 14.11
C MET A 2 8.24 17.43 13.64
N LYS A 3 6.94 17.71 13.61
CA LYS A 3 5.90 16.76 13.20
C LYS A 3 5.95 16.45 11.70
N ASP A 4 6.34 17.44 10.89
CA ASP A 4 6.34 17.35 9.43
C ASP A 4 7.50 16.46 8.95
N GLU A 5 8.64 16.51 9.65
CA GLU A 5 9.77 15.61 9.41
C GLU A 5 9.49 14.18 9.88
N LEU A 6 8.80 14.00 11.01
CA LEU A 6 8.32 12.69 11.45
C LEU A 6 7.33 12.08 10.45
N LEU A 7 6.44 12.89 9.88
CA LEU A 7 5.52 12.46 8.84
C LEU A 7 6.26 12.12 7.54
N LEU A 8 7.26 12.91 7.14
CA LEU A 8 8.09 12.63 5.95
C LEU A 8 8.94 11.36 6.10
N ILE A 9 9.50 11.13 7.29
CA ILE A 9 10.25 9.90 7.61
C ILE A 9 9.30 8.71 7.65
N SER A 10 8.12 8.87 8.25
CA SER A 10 7.08 7.83 8.29
C SER A 10 6.58 7.49 6.89
N LEU A 11 6.31 8.50 6.04
CA LEU A 11 5.94 8.32 4.64
C LEU A 11 7.10 7.72 3.83
N GLY A 12 8.34 8.08 4.12
CA GLY A 12 9.55 7.54 3.47
C GLY A 12 9.76 6.06 3.75
N ILE A 13 9.50 5.64 4.99
CA ILE A 13 9.48 4.24 5.41
C ILE A 13 8.29 3.49 4.76
N LEU A 14 7.13 4.14 4.64
CA LEU A 14 5.91 3.56 4.08
C LEU A 14 5.98 3.41 2.55
N ARG A 15 6.77 4.27 1.88
CA ARG A 15 6.97 4.25 0.41
C ARG A 15 7.90 3.14 -0.05
N ASN A 16 8.75 2.60 0.83
CA ASN A 16 9.68 1.55 0.46
C ASN A 16 9.10 0.17 0.79
N ARG A 17 8.74 -0.60 -0.25
CA ARG A 17 8.13 -1.95 -0.15
C ARG A 17 8.91 -2.90 0.78
N LYS A 18 10.25 -2.80 0.80
CA LYS A 18 11.10 -3.59 1.69
C LYS A 18 11.00 -3.18 3.17
N SER A 19 10.93 -1.87 3.46
CA SER A 19 10.73 -1.39 4.85
C SER A 19 9.34 -1.72 5.36
N ARG A 20 8.31 -1.56 4.54
CA ARG A 20 6.92 -1.88 4.91
C ARG A 20 6.75 -3.35 5.29
N ARG A 21 7.33 -4.27 4.51
CA ARG A 21 7.34 -5.71 4.81
C ARG A 21 8.13 -6.06 6.08
N LYS A 22 9.30 -5.43 6.30
CA LYS A 22 10.07 -5.63 7.54
C LYS A 22 9.29 -5.16 8.76
N PHE A 23 8.61 -4.02 8.66
CA PHE A 23 7.80 -3.47 9.75
C PHE A 23 6.66 -4.42 10.11
N ILE A 24 5.94 -4.94 9.11
CA ILE A 24 4.87 -5.93 9.31
C ILE A 24 5.39 -7.22 9.93
N LEU A 25 6.53 -7.73 9.45
CA LEU A 25 7.18 -8.93 10.01
C LEU A 25 7.57 -8.72 11.48
N SER A 26 8.23 -7.61 11.80
CA SER A 26 8.58 -7.27 13.17
C SER A 26 7.34 -7.10 14.06
N PHE A 27 6.29 -6.47 13.55
CA PHE A 27 5.04 -6.28 14.29
C PHE A 27 4.31 -7.60 14.53
N THR A 28 4.33 -8.51 13.56
CA THR A 28 3.77 -9.87 13.66
C THR A 28 4.52 -10.70 14.69
N LEU A 29 5.86 -10.67 14.65
CA LEU A 29 6.69 -11.34 15.65
C LEU A 29 6.42 -10.79 17.05
N LEU A 30 6.31 -9.47 17.19
CA LEU A 30 5.98 -8.82 18.46
C LEU A 30 4.61 -9.24 18.99
N THR A 31 3.59 -9.33 18.12
CA THR A 31 2.24 -9.76 18.52
C THR A 31 2.23 -11.20 19.00
N ILE A 32 2.91 -12.10 18.29
CA ILE A 32 3.06 -13.51 18.70
C ILE A 32 3.78 -13.59 20.05
N PHE A 33 4.86 -12.82 20.21
CA PHE A 33 5.63 -12.80 21.46
C PHE A 33 4.78 -12.33 22.64
N PHE A 34 4.00 -11.26 22.44
CA PHE A 34 3.05 -10.78 23.45
C PHE A 34 2.06 -11.87 23.82
N LEU A 35 1.41 -12.52 22.83
CA LEU A 35 0.39 -13.54 23.08
C LEU A 35 0.94 -14.74 23.87
N ILE A 36 2.17 -15.17 23.56
CA ILE A 36 2.88 -16.23 24.29
C ILE A 36 3.17 -15.82 25.74
N ILE A 37 3.68 -14.60 25.95
CA ILE A 37 3.96 -14.07 27.29
C ILE A 37 2.69 -14.02 28.13
N GLY A 38 1.58 -13.53 27.55
CA GLY A 38 0.30 -13.45 28.22
C GLY A 38 -0.26 -14.81 28.65
N THR A 39 -0.04 -15.82 27.82
CA THR A 39 -0.57 -17.17 28.05
C THR A 39 0.30 -18.01 28.99
N PHE A 40 1.63 -17.86 28.94
CA PHE A 40 2.55 -18.74 29.70
C PHE A 40 3.22 -18.07 30.89
N VAL A 41 3.59 -16.79 30.77
CA VAL A 41 4.48 -16.14 31.74
C VAL A 41 3.68 -15.41 32.81
N ILE A 42 2.60 -14.74 32.41
CA ILE A 42 1.87 -13.83 33.29
C ILE A 42 0.53 -14.42 33.73
N ASP A 43 0.19 -15.65 33.31
CA ASP A 43 -1.10 -16.30 33.61
C ASP A 43 -1.45 -16.27 35.11
N LYS A 44 -0.50 -16.69 35.95
CA LYS A 44 -0.64 -16.66 37.43
C LYS A 44 -0.75 -15.26 38.03
N HIS A 45 -0.10 -14.26 37.43
CA HIS A 45 -0.16 -12.87 37.89
C HIS A 45 -1.41 -12.14 37.41
N LEU A 46 -1.97 -12.59 36.29
CA LEU A 46 -3.21 -12.09 35.74
C LEU A 46 -4.43 -12.64 36.49
N GLU A 47 -4.37 -13.89 36.97
CA GLU A 47 -5.43 -14.48 37.80
C GLU A 47 -5.67 -13.70 39.11
N GLU A 48 -4.62 -13.15 39.71
CA GLU A 48 -4.73 -12.33 40.93
C GLU A 48 -5.44 -10.99 40.69
N ASN A 49 -5.41 -10.46 39.47
CA ASN A 49 -5.89 -9.11 39.16
C ASN A 49 -6.70 -9.07 37.86
N LEU A 50 -8.02 -9.29 38.00
CA LEU A 50 -8.98 -9.38 36.90
C LEU A 50 -9.00 -8.14 35.98
N ILE A 51 -8.71 -6.95 36.51
CA ILE A 51 -8.62 -5.70 35.73
C ILE A 51 -7.37 -5.70 34.83
N LEU A 52 -6.22 -6.14 35.34
CA LEU A 52 -4.98 -6.24 34.56
C LEU A 52 -5.12 -7.30 33.47
N PHE A 53 -5.79 -8.41 33.75
CA PHE A 53 -6.18 -9.41 32.75
C PHE A 53 -6.97 -8.75 31.62
N LEU A 54 -8.05 -8.04 31.94
CA LEU A 54 -8.92 -7.42 30.93
C LEU A 54 -8.19 -6.40 30.06
N ILE A 55 -7.40 -5.51 30.67
CA ILE A 55 -6.61 -4.51 29.93
C ILE A 55 -5.60 -5.20 29.02
N TYR A 56 -4.91 -6.23 29.52
CA TYR A 56 -3.92 -6.96 28.76
C TYR A 56 -4.54 -7.65 27.54
N TRP A 57 -5.66 -8.35 27.71
CA TRP A 57 -6.33 -9.04 26.63
C TRP A 57 -6.94 -8.07 25.61
N ILE A 58 -7.55 -6.97 26.05
CA ILE A 58 -8.04 -5.92 25.15
C ILE A 58 -6.88 -5.34 24.33
N PHE A 59 -5.75 -5.05 24.98
CA PHE A 59 -4.57 -4.53 24.30
C PHE A 59 -4.00 -5.54 23.29
N SER A 60 -3.96 -6.83 23.65
CA SER A 60 -3.54 -7.91 22.76
C SER A 60 -4.44 -8.01 21.53
N VAL A 61 -5.77 -8.01 21.72
CA VAL A 61 -6.74 -8.00 20.61
C VAL A 61 -6.58 -6.76 19.73
N ALA A 62 -6.38 -5.59 20.33
CA ALA A 62 -6.14 -4.35 19.59
C ALA A 62 -4.87 -4.41 18.74
N LEU A 63 -3.79 -5.02 19.26
CA LEU A 63 -2.55 -5.25 18.52
C LEU A 63 -2.76 -6.19 17.32
N VAL A 64 -3.50 -7.29 17.50
CA VAL A 64 -3.85 -8.19 16.39
C VAL A 64 -4.68 -7.45 15.33
N LEU A 65 -5.63 -6.62 15.76
CA LEU A 65 -6.48 -5.85 14.86
C LEU A 65 -5.67 -4.82 14.06
N LEU A 66 -4.70 -4.15 14.70
CA LEU A 66 -3.73 -3.28 14.03
C LEU A 66 -2.88 -4.06 13.02
N MET A 67 -2.41 -5.26 13.37
CA MET A 67 -1.64 -6.12 12.46
C MET A 67 -2.44 -6.45 11.19
N ILE A 68 -3.72 -6.80 11.33
CA ILE A 68 -4.62 -7.05 10.19
C ILE A 68 -4.78 -5.78 9.34
N LEU A 69 -4.95 -4.62 9.96
CA LEU A 69 -5.08 -3.35 9.26
C LEU A 69 -3.81 -3.00 8.45
N PHE A 70 -2.63 -3.23 9.03
CA PHE A 70 -1.36 -3.07 8.32
C PHE A 70 -1.20 -4.06 7.15
N ALA A 71 -1.65 -5.31 7.32
CA ALA A 71 -1.63 -6.30 6.24
C ALA A 71 -2.57 -5.91 5.08
N LEU A 72 -3.77 -5.42 5.38
CA LEU A 72 -4.71 -4.86 4.40
C LEU A 72 -4.09 -3.68 3.65
N TYR A 73 -3.46 -2.76 4.38
CA TYR A 73 -2.75 -1.63 3.77
C TYR A 73 -1.62 -2.09 2.84
N ASP A 74 -0.82 -3.10 3.25
CA ASP A 74 0.25 -3.65 2.39
C ASP A 74 -0.32 -4.23 1.09
N MET A 75 -1.44 -4.94 1.17
CA MET A 75 -2.14 -5.49 0.01
C MET A 75 -2.63 -4.37 -0.94
N LEU A 76 -3.29 -3.34 -0.40
CA LEU A 76 -3.78 -2.18 -1.17
C LEU A 76 -2.63 -1.39 -1.82
N ALA A 77 -1.55 -1.16 -1.09
CA ALA A 77 -0.36 -0.49 -1.60
C ALA A 77 0.29 -1.30 -2.73
N CYS A 78 0.40 -2.63 -2.58
CA CYS A 78 0.92 -3.51 -3.62
C CYS A 78 0.03 -3.50 -4.88
N ARG A 79 -1.30 -3.41 -4.73
CA ARG A 79 -2.23 -3.27 -5.86
C ARG A 79 -2.02 -1.94 -6.60
N THR A 80 -1.80 -0.87 -5.86
CA THR A 80 -1.57 0.47 -6.41
C THR A 80 -0.28 0.53 -7.24
N GLU A 81 0.79 -0.12 -6.77
CA GLU A 81 2.05 -0.27 -7.51
C GLU A 81 1.82 -0.98 -8.85
N ILE A 82 1.10 -2.12 -8.86
CA ILE A 82 0.79 -2.89 -10.07
C ILE A 82 -0.04 -2.07 -11.08
N ILE A 83 -1.05 -1.35 -10.60
CA ILE A 83 -1.91 -0.51 -11.47
C ILE A 83 -1.09 0.63 -12.09
N LYS A 84 -0.15 1.20 -11.35
CA LYS A 84 0.70 2.29 -11.84
C LYS A 84 1.67 1.81 -12.92
N GLU A 85 2.27 0.63 -12.74
CA GLU A 85 3.13 0.01 -13.75
C GLU A 85 2.35 -0.30 -15.03
N GLY A 86 1.15 -0.89 -14.92
CA GLY A 86 0.30 -1.17 -16.07
C GLY A 86 -0.11 0.08 -16.86
N LYS A 87 -0.39 1.20 -16.18
CA LYS A 87 -0.70 2.47 -16.87
C LYS A 87 0.49 3.02 -17.65
N GLN A 88 1.71 2.89 -17.14
CA GLN A 88 2.91 3.35 -17.85
C GLN A 88 3.20 2.53 -19.10
N GLU A 89 2.96 1.22 -19.08
CA GLU A 89 3.10 0.38 -20.25
C GLU A 89 2.06 0.72 -21.31
N LEU A 90 0.81 0.94 -20.91
CA LEU A 90 -0.26 1.37 -21.81
C LEU A 90 0.04 2.73 -22.45
N GLU A 91 0.52 3.72 -21.70
CA GLU A 91 0.91 5.02 -22.26
C GLU A 91 2.05 4.90 -23.27
N LYS A 92 3.04 4.03 -23.02
CA LYS A 92 4.11 3.77 -23.99
C LYS A 92 3.59 3.12 -25.27
N ILE A 93 2.69 2.15 -25.16
CA ILE A 93 2.08 1.47 -26.31
C ILE A 93 1.21 2.45 -27.11
N VAL A 94 0.38 3.26 -26.44
CA VAL A 94 -0.46 4.29 -27.07
C VAL A 94 0.37 5.35 -27.77
N ASN A 95 1.45 5.84 -27.15
CA ASN A 95 2.34 6.81 -27.80
C ASN A 95 3.05 6.21 -29.02
N LYS A 96 3.56 4.97 -28.94
CA LYS A 96 4.12 4.28 -30.11
C LYS A 96 3.11 4.16 -31.25
N MET A 97 1.88 3.73 -30.97
CA MET A 97 0.84 3.64 -32.00
C MET A 97 0.45 5.01 -32.57
N LYS A 98 0.52 6.07 -31.76
CA LYS A 98 0.27 7.44 -32.21
C LYS A 98 1.39 7.96 -33.11
N ASP A 99 2.63 7.58 -32.84
CA ASP A 99 3.79 7.89 -33.66
C ASP A 99 3.79 7.07 -34.98
N ASP A 100 3.30 5.83 -34.94
CA ASP A 100 3.16 4.95 -36.10
C ASP A 100 1.94 5.28 -36.99
N LEU A 101 1.01 6.12 -36.51
CA LEU A 101 -0.12 6.62 -37.31
C LEU A 101 0.26 7.95 -37.98
N PRO A 102 0.59 7.97 -39.28
CA PRO A 102 0.79 9.21 -39.99
C PRO A 102 -0.53 9.97 -40.05
N ASN A 103 -0.49 11.21 -39.56
CA ASN A 103 -1.37 12.33 -39.84
C ASN A 103 -2.45 12.07 -40.93
N LYS A 104 -3.58 11.45 -40.57
CA LYS A 104 -4.79 11.39 -41.40
C LYS A 104 -5.56 12.72 -41.31
N LYS A 105 -4.87 13.85 -41.46
CA LYS A 105 -5.45 15.19 -41.52
C LYS A 105 -5.11 15.95 -42.81
N GLY A 106 -4.47 15.30 -43.79
CA GLY A 106 -4.17 15.88 -45.11
C GLY A 106 -5.02 15.39 -46.29
N SER A 107 -5.82 14.32 -46.15
CA SER A 107 -6.45 13.66 -47.31
C SER A 107 -7.85 14.17 -47.69
N LYS A 108 -8.42 15.15 -46.98
CA LYS A 108 -9.77 15.68 -47.32
C LYS A 108 -9.79 17.00 -48.12
N THR A 109 -8.64 17.62 -48.40
CA THR A 109 -8.61 18.90 -49.15
C THR A 109 -8.44 18.71 -50.67
N SER A 110 -8.16 17.50 -51.16
CA SER A 110 -7.91 17.29 -52.60
C SER A 110 -9.17 17.06 -53.46
N ASN A 111 -10.32 16.72 -52.88
CA ASN A 111 -11.51 16.32 -53.66
C ASN A 111 -12.53 17.45 -53.93
N GLN A 112 -12.22 18.69 -53.56
CA GLN A 112 -13.15 19.82 -53.76
C GLN A 112 -12.77 20.74 -54.92
N ASN A 113 -11.56 20.60 -55.49
CA ASN A 113 -11.10 21.45 -56.60
C ASN A 113 -11.30 20.81 -57.99
N ASP A 114 -11.71 19.55 -58.06
CA ASP A 114 -11.91 18.83 -59.34
C ASP A 114 -13.38 18.89 -59.83
N LEU A 115 -14.24 19.64 -59.14
CA LEU A 115 -15.65 19.82 -59.53
C LEU A 115 -15.98 21.20 -60.11
N GLU A 116 -15.01 22.13 -60.12
CA GLU A 116 -15.16 23.49 -60.66
C GLU A 116 -14.21 23.79 -61.84
N ALA A 117 -13.85 22.76 -62.63
CA ALA A 117 -13.11 22.91 -63.88
C ALA A 117 -13.96 22.51 -65.09
#